data_AF-A0A819NBR9-F1
#
_entry.id   AF-A0A819NBR9-F1
#
_cell.length_a   1.000
_cell.length_b   1.000
_cell.length_c   1.000
_cell.angle_alpha   90.00
_cell.angle_beta   90.00
_cell.angle_gamma   90.00
#
_symmetry.space_group_name_H-M   'P 1'
#
loop_
_entity.id
_entity.type
_entity.pdbx_description
1 polymer ?
#
loop_
_entity_poly.entity_id
_entity_poly.type
_entity_poly.pdbx_seq_one_letter_code
_entity_poly.pdbx_strand_id
1 'polypeptide(L)'
;MIIRYYRFMQLKASHPINLLLVPTLDIEIVWQTHLLRPEIYQADCIRLFRRIIDHKLLANDIEDFLKEQAFQDTGQFYEQRFGEQ
;
A
#
# COMPACT_ATOMS: atom_id res chain seq x y z
N MET A 1 13.30 2.00 -5.10
CA MET A 1 12.39 0.83 -5.09
C MET A 1 12.02 0.43 -3.66
N ILE A 2 12.94 -0.08 -2.82
CA ILE A 2 12.63 -0.52 -1.43
C ILE A 2 12.12 0.63 -0.54
N ILE A 3 12.70 1.84 -0.63
CA ILE A 3 12.26 3.00 0.16
C ILE A 3 10.81 3.39 -0.16
N ARG A 4 10.43 3.40 -1.45
CA ARG A 4 9.06 3.71 -1.90
C ARG A 4 8.08 2.66 -1.39
N TYR A 5 8.45 1.37 -1.46
CA TYR A 5 7.66 0.30 -0.86
C TYR A 5 7.45 0.51 0.66
N TYR A 6 8.53 0.74 1.41
CA TYR A 6 8.45 0.99 2.85
C TYR A 6 7.54 2.20 3.17
N ARG A 7 7.71 3.31 2.44
CA ARG A 7 6.90 4.53 2.60
C ARG A 7 5.43 4.28 2.30
N PHE A 8 5.13 3.54 1.23
CA PHE A 8 3.77 3.18 0.89
C PHE A 8 3.13 2.28 1.97
N MET A 9 3.86 1.28 2.48
CA MET A 9 3.38 0.44 3.59
C MET A 9 3.15 1.26 4.86
N GLN A 10 4.03 2.22 5.16
CA GLN A 10 3.86 3.15 6.26
C GLN A 10 2.63 4.06 6.06
N LEU A 11 2.40 4.52 4.83
CA LEU A 11 1.22 5.31 4.47
C LEU A 11 -0.06 4.52 4.75
N LYS A 12 -0.14 3.27 4.25
CA LYS A 12 -1.27 2.36 4.53
C LYS A 12 -1.46 2.10 6.02
N ALA A 13 -0.37 1.91 6.77
CA ALA A 13 -0.42 1.70 8.21
C ALA A 13 -0.99 2.89 8.98
N SER A 14 -0.72 4.11 8.50
CA SER A 14 -1.14 5.37 9.12
C SER A 14 -2.58 5.80 8.81
N HIS A 15 -3.29 5.08 7.94
CA HIS A 15 -4.65 5.39 7.53
C HIS A 15 -5.65 4.30 7.98
N PRO A 16 -6.96 4.60 8.00
CA PRO A 16 -8.01 3.62 8.27
C PRO A 16 -7.92 2.41 7.33
N ILE A 17 -8.21 1.21 7.85
CA ILE A 17 -8.06 -0.06 7.10
C ILE A 17 -8.97 -0.14 5.86
N ASN A 18 -10.07 0.59 5.88
CA ASN A 18 -11.07 0.66 4.82
C ASN A 18 -10.76 1.73 3.77
N LEU A 19 -9.75 2.59 3.99
CA LEU A 19 -9.34 3.54 2.98
C LEU A 19 -8.60 2.81 1.86
N LEU A 20 -9.05 3.02 0.62
CA LEU A 20 -8.40 2.45 -0.53
C LEU A 20 -7.16 3.28 -0.88
N LEU A 21 -5.99 2.66 -0.78
CA LEU A 21 -4.73 3.21 -1.24
C LEU A 21 -4.13 2.27 -2.29
N VAL A 22 -3.83 2.82 -3.46
CA VAL A 22 -3.40 2.08 -4.66
C VAL A 22 -1.91 2.34 -4.91
N PRO A 23 -1.05 1.32 -4.85
CA PRO A 23 0.36 1.48 -5.15
C PRO A 23 0.62 1.67 -6.65
N THR A 24 1.78 2.22 -6.99
CA THR A 24 2.32 2.13 -8.36
C THR A 24 2.74 0.69 -8.70
N LEU A 25 2.87 0.38 -9.99
CA LEU A 25 3.20 -0.97 -10.44
C LEU A 25 4.50 -1.54 -9.83
N ASP A 26 5.54 -0.71 -9.70
CA ASP A 26 6.82 -1.16 -9.10
C ASP A 26 6.68 -1.49 -7.61
N ILE A 27 5.86 -0.74 -6.88
CA ILE A 27 5.57 -1.00 -5.45
C ILE A 27 4.70 -2.25 -5.32
N GLU A 28 3.72 -2.43 -6.21
CA GLU A 28 2.84 -3.60 -6.24
C GLU A 28 3.62 -4.90 -6.45
N ILE A 29 4.56 -4.92 -7.40
CA ILE A 29 5.41 -6.10 -7.66
C ILE A 29 6.23 -6.47 -6.41
N VAL A 30 6.83 -5.49 -5.73
CA VAL A 30 7.58 -5.73 -4.49
C VAL A 30 6.66 -6.27 -3.40
N TRP A 31 5.46 -5.70 -3.27
CA TRP A 31 4.50 -6.15 -2.26
C TRP A 31 4.05 -7.58 -2.52
N GLN A 32 3.65 -7.92 -3.75
CA GLN A 32 3.28 -9.27 -4.14
C GLN A 32 4.43 -10.27 -3.89
N THR A 33 5.67 -9.89 -4.19
CA THR A 33 6.85 -10.72 -3.89
C THR A 33 7.03 -10.94 -2.39
N HIS A 34 6.81 -9.92 -1.55
CA HIS A 34 6.88 -10.04 -0.10
C HIS A 34 5.78 -10.97 0.44
N LEU A 35 4.58 -10.93 -0.13
CA LEU A 35 3.46 -11.82 0.22
C LEU A 35 3.74 -13.30 -0.07
N LEU A 36 4.67 -13.64 -0.97
CA LEU A 36 5.10 -15.03 -1.21
C LEU A 36 5.79 -15.67 0.00
N ARG A 37 6.14 -14.88 1.02
CA ARG A 37 6.73 -15.35 2.28
C ARG A 37 5.88 -14.88 3.47
N PRO A 38 4.71 -15.51 3.72
CA PRO A 38 3.72 -15.01 4.67
C PRO A 38 4.25 -14.80 6.10
N GLU A 39 5.10 -15.71 6.58
CA GLU A 39 5.72 -15.61 7.91
C GLU A 39 6.63 -14.37 8.04
N ILE A 40 7.43 -14.11 7.00
CA ILE A 40 8.32 -12.93 6.93
C ILE A 40 7.47 -11.67 6.81
N TYR A 41 6.47 -11.68 5.93
CA TYR A 41 5.54 -10.57 5.75
C TYR A 41 4.85 -10.16 7.04
N GLN A 42 4.31 -11.15 7.77
CA GLN A 42 3.65 -10.91 9.05
C GLN A 42 4.64 -10.37 10.08
N ALA A 43 5.82 -10.97 10.22
CA ALA A 43 6.84 -10.52 11.16
C ALA A 43 7.27 -9.07 10.89
N ASP A 44 7.52 -8.73 9.62
CA ASP A 44 7.89 -7.38 9.21
C ASP A 44 6.77 -6.37 9.44
N CYS A 45 5.52 -6.72 9.11
CA CYS A 45 4.38 -5.85 9.35
C CYS A 45 4.19 -5.54 10.85
N ILE A 46 4.27 -6.56 11.70
CA ILE A 46 4.17 -6.37 13.16
C ILE A 46 5.34 -5.54 13.69
N ARG A 47 6.57 -5.83 13.24
CA ARG A 47 7.79 -5.15 13.68
C ARG A 47 7.80 -3.68 13.29
N LEU A 48 7.44 -3.35 12.05
CA LEU A 48 7.56 -2.01 11.48
C LEU A 48 6.32 -1.15 11.67
N PHE A 49 5.13 -1.77 11.63
CA PHE A 49 3.85 -1.04 11.53
C PHE A 49 2.87 -1.37 12.67
N ARG A 50 3.24 -2.30 13.57
CA ARG A 50 2.40 -2.74 14.72
C ARG A 50 1.07 -3.39 14.34
N ARG A 51 0.88 -3.72 13.06
CA ARG A 51 -0.31 -4.37 12.52
C ARG A 51 0.00 -5.03 11.20
N ILE A 52 -0.78 -6.04 10.84
CA ILE A 52 -0.74 -6.63 9.50
C ILE A 52 -1.42 -5.65 8.53
N ILE A 53 -0.74 -5.37 7.41
CA ILE A 53 -1.29 -4.55 6.34
C ILE A 53 -1.98 -5.49 5.35
N ASP A 54 -3.26 -5.26 5.10
CA ASP A 54 -4.04 -6.11 4.21
C ASP A 54 -3.75 -5.75 2.74
N HIS A 55 -3.40 -6.78 1.95
CA HIS A 55 -3.38 -6.73 0.50
C HIS A 55 -4.77 -7.08 0.01
N LYS A 56 -5.72 -6.17 0.28
CA LYS A 56 -7.09 -6.34 -0.21
C LYS A 56 -7.07 -6.16 -1.72
N LEU A 57 -7.17 -7.27 -2.44
CA LEU A 57 -7.39 -7.26 -3.88
C LEU A 57 -8.68 -6.46 -4.13
N LEU A 58 -8.55 -5.41 -4.94
CA LEU A 58 -9.71 -4.78 -5.54
C LEU A 58 -10.34 -5.85 -6.42
N ALA A 59 -11.45 -6.42 -5.95
CA ALA A 59 -12.24 -7.32 -6.78
C ALA A 59 -12.58 -6.60 -8.10
N ASN A 60 -12.82 -7.37 -9.15
CA ASN A 60 -13.24 -6.84 -10.45
C ASN A 60 -14.56 -6.04 -10.38
N ASP A 61 -15.23 -6.06 -9.22
CA ASP A 61 -16.51 -5.40 -8.96
C ASP A 61 -16.39 -3.91 -8.60
N ILE A 62 -15.17 -3.36 -8.49
CA ILE A 62 -14.96 -1.92 -8.23
C ILE A 62 -14.81 -1.20 -9.56
N GLU A 63 -15.65 -0.19 -9.77
CA GLU A 63 -15.64 0.69 -10.94
C GLU A 63 -14.26 1.32 -11.17
N ASP A 64 -13.81 1.35 -12.43
CA ASP A 64 -12.47 1.85 -12.77
C ASP A 64 -12.26 3.32 -12.37
N PHE A 65 -13.32 4.12 -12.40
CA PHE A 65 -13.32 5.49 -11.89
C PHE A 65 -12.90 5.57 -10.41
N LEU A 66 -13.38 4.65 -9.56
CA LEU A 66 -13.01 4.63 -8.14
C LEU A 66 -11.53 4.24 -7.94
N LYS A 67 -10.99 3.38 -8.81
CA LYS A 67 -9.57 3.01 -8.77
C LYS A 67 -8.70 4.19 -9.17
N GLU A 68 -9.11 4.93 -10.20
CA GLU A 68 -8.38 6.12 -10.67
C GLU A 68 -8.41 7.23 -9.61
N GLN A 69 -9.56 7.49 -8.99
CA GLN A 69 -9.64 8.44 -7.87
C GLN A 69 -8.74 8.00 -6.71
N ALA A 70 -8.78 6.73 -6.30
CA ALA A 70 -7.94 6.25 -5.21
C ALA A 70 -6.44 6.31 -5.54
N PHE A 71 -6.06 6.14 -6.80
CA PHE A 71 -4.68 6.34 -7.25
C PHE A 71 -4.25 7.80 -7.10
N GLN A 72 -5.10 8.75 -7.52
CA GLN A 72 -4.83 10.18 -7.33
C GLN A 72 -4.73 10.55 -5.85
N ASP A 73 -5.68 10.10 -5.04
CA ASP A 73 -5.69 10.35 -3.58
C ASP A 73 -4.44 9.77 -2.93
N THR A 74 -4.02 8.57 -3.34
CA THR A 74 -2.78 7.95 -2.84
C THR A 74 -1.56 8.81 -3.16
N GLY A 75 -1.47 9.33 -4.39
CA GLY A 75 -0.40 10.25 -4.79
C GLY A 75 -0.38 11.51 -3.92
N GLN A 76 -1.55 12.13 -3.69
CA GLN A 76 -1.67 13.32 -2.84
C GLN A 76 -1.24 13.04 -1.40
N PHE A 77 -1.70 11.94 -0.78
CA PHE A 77 -1.30 11.59 0.57
C PHE A 77 0.20 11.26 0.67
N TYR A 78 0.75 10.64 -0.37
CA TYR A 78 2.17 10.32 -0.44
C TYR A 78 3.02 11.60 -0.56
N GLU A 79 2.64 12.54 -1.43
CA GLU A 79 3.30 13.84 -1.60
C GLU A 79 3.21 14.70 -0.32
N GLN A 80 2.04 14.78 0.31
CA GLN A 80 1.86 15.50 1.56
C GLN A 80 2.73 14.95 2.70
N ARG A 81 2.93 13.63 2.74
CA ARG A 81 3.69 12.97 3.82
C ARG A 81 5.20 12.93 3.58
N PHE A 82 5.63 12.77 2.32
CA PHE A 82 7.03 12.49 1.99
C PHE A 82 7.68 13.50 1.04
N GLY A 83 6.91 14.45 0.49
CA GLY A 83 7.43 15.49 -0.41
C GLY A 83 7.84 14.99 -1.80
N GLU A 84 7.30 13.86 -2.25
CA GLU A 84 7.64 13.19 -3.51
C GLU A 84 6.36 12.74 -4.24
N GLN A 85 6.39 12.66 -5.57
CA GLN A 85 5.30 12.17 -6.41
C GLN A 85 5.45 10.67 -6.75
#